data_AF-A0A060R8Q8-F1
#
_entry.id   AF-A0A060R8Q8-F1
#
_cell.length_a   1.000
_cell.length_b   1.000
_cell.length_c   1.000
_cell.angle_alpha   90.00
_cell.angle_beta   90.00
_cell.angle_gamma   90.00
#
_symmetry.space_group_name_H-M   'P 1'
#
loop_
_entity.id
_entity.type
_entity.pdbx_description
1 polymer ?
#
loop_
_entity_poly.entity_id
_entity_poly.type
_entity_poly.pdbx_seq_one_letter_code
_entity_poly.pdbx_strand_id
1 'polypeptide(L)'
;MKSPPFLSKKTPKKLFGVEVGLGKPQDKENNTPALARRMQQKLYREKHIGGVDVTGDPSGLQRSSATEDGVNNYTVIMETFGKGILRPKLKLLRKQPPQVTRCEFANELFDGYNGWTIEIDLKCRKLTEDLIYQLRNEDGTKAKHKTTDPKTGVKYEKYGHLSDCLDYLLCYYLRDSWYKFKSGTDNGDSGIVTAPAVYNGFNY
;
A
#
# COMPACT_ATOMS: atom_id res chain seq x y z
N MET A 1 50.96 -8.25 7.16
CA MET A 1 49.82 -7.34 7.42
C MET A 1 48.61 -7.84 6.65
N LYS A 2 47.57 -8.35 7.34
CA LYS A 2 46.29 -8.68 6.70
C LYS A 2 45.50 -7.38 6.56
N SER A 3 45.11 -7.03 5.34
CA SER A 3 44.18 -5.93 5.06
C SER A 3 42.85 -6.17 5.80
N PRO A 4 42.26 -5.16 6.46
CA PRO A 4 40.98 -5.33 7.13
C PRO A 4 39.88 -5.60 6.08
N PRO A 5 38.89 -6.45 6.39
CA PRO A 5 37.77 -6.68 5.50
C PRO A 5 37.02 -5.36 5.34
N PHE A 6 36.93 -4.88 4.10
CA PHE A 6 36.08 -3.77 3.72
C PHE A 6 34.64 -4.23 3.97
N LEU A 7 34.12 -4.01 5.19
CA LEU A 7 32.69 -4.05 5.47
C LEU A 7 32.07 -2.97 4.60
N SER A 8 31.65 -3.37 3.40
CA SER A 8 30.72 -2.60 2.59
C SER A 8 29.51 -2.36 3.48
N LYS A 9 29.44 -1.16 4.08
CA LYS A 9 28.26 -0.68 4.78
C LYS A 9 27.17 -0.59 3.72
N LYS A 10 26.44 -1.69 3.50
CA LYS A 10 25.23 -1.66 2.69
C LYS A 10 24.34 -0.58 3.29
N THR A 11 24.02 0.43 2.49
CA THR A 11 23.08 1.48 2.89
C THR A 11 21.80 0.81 3.38
N PRO A 12 21.26 1.19 4.55
CA PRO A 12 20.06 0.58 5.08
C PRO A 12 18.92 0.81 4.08
N LYS A 13 18.17 -0.25 3.75
CA LYS A 13 17.03 -0.16 2.85
C LYS A 13 15.84 0.35 3.65
N LYS A 14 15.39 1.57 3.37
CA LYS A 14 14.31 2.21 4.14
C LYS A 14 13.14 2.61 3.26
N LEU A 15 11.93 2.41 3.75
CA LEU A 15 10.70 2.90 3.16
C LEU A 15 10.00 3.81 4.17
N PHE A 16 9.68 5.04 3.74
CA PHE A 16 9.06 6.04 4.59
C PHE A 16 7.61 6.28 4.17
N GLY A 17 6.67 5.99 5.07
CA GLY A 17 5.26 6.33 4.94
C GLY A 17 5.02 7.76 5.41
N VAL A 18 5.10 8.72 4.49
CA VAL A 18 5.08 10.15 4.85
C VAL A 18 3.68 10.66 5.12
N GLU A 19 2.65 10.29 4.36
CA GLU A 19 1.32 10.86 4.54
C GLU A 19 0.20 9.96 4.00
N VAL A 20 -1.01 10.15 4.52
CA VAL A 20 -2.24 9.44 4.11
C VAL A 20 -3.28 10.44 3.60
N GLY A 21 -3.78 10.22 2.38
CA GLY A 21 -4.90 10.97 1.81
C GLY A 21 -6.16 10.10 1.66
N LEU A 22 -7.17 10.31 2.50
CA LEU A 22 -8.46 9.60 2.42
C LEU A 22 -9.59 10.50 1.92
N GLY A 23 -10.35 10.04 0.92
CA GLY A 23 -11.56 10.71 0.46
C GLY A 23 -12.72 10.45 1.41
N LYS A 24 -13.44 11.49 1.83
CA LYS A 24 -14.57 11.36 2.76
C LYS A 24 -15.91 11.47 2.02
N PRO A 25 -16.92 10.64 2.37
CA PRO A 25 -18.25 10.75 1.77
C PRO A 25 -18.91 12.11 2.03
N GLN A 26 -18.72 12.69 3.21
CA GLN A 26 -19.32 13.96 3.60
C GLN A 26 -18.83 15.12 2.72
N ASP A 27 -17.57 15.04 2.28
CA ASP A 27 -16.93 16.04 1.42
C ASP A 27 -17.16 15.74 -0.08
N LYS A 28 -17.92 14.69 -0.41
CA LYS A 28 -18.10 14.16 -1.78
C LYS A 28 -16.77 13.78 -2.44
N GLU A 29 -15.81 13.33 -1.64
CA GLU A 29 -14.47 12.93 -2.07
C GLU A 29 -14.26 11.41 -2.09
N ASN A 30 -15.29 10.63 -1.72
CA ASN A 30 -15.32 9.17 -1.92
C ASN A 30 -15.58 8.81 -3.40
N ASN A 31 -14.77 9.35 -4.29
CA ASN A 31 -14.72 9.00 -5.71
C ASN A 31 -13.37 9.42 -6.29
N THR A 32 -12.91 8.69 -7.30
CA THR A 32 -11.60 8.90 -7.93
C THR A 32 -11.40 10.32 -8.48
N PRO A 33 -12.35 10.92 -9.22
CA PRO A 33 -12.16 12.27 -9.75
C PRO A 33 -11.93 13.35 -8.67
N ALA A 34 -12.77 13.36 -7.62
CA ALA A 34 -12.66 14.35 -6.55
C ALA A 34 -11.36 14.17 -5.74
N LEU A 35 -11.05 12.92 -5.37
CA LEU A 35 -9.83 12.62 -4.63
C LEU A 35 -8.57 12.96 -5.42
N ALA A 36 -8.53 12.63 -6.72
CA ALA A 36 -7.42 12.98 -7.60
C ALA A 36 -7.22 14.50 -7.67
N ARG A 37 -8.28 15.29 -7.87
CA ARG A 37 -8.17 16.76 -7.88
C ARG A 37 -7.62 17.30 -6.56
N ARG A 38 -8.10 16.79 -5.42
CA ARG A 38 -7.60 17.21 -4.10
C ARG A 38 -6.12 16.89 -3.93
N MET A 39 -5.69 15.68 -4.31
CA MET A 39 -4.28 15.28 -4.25
C MET A 39 -3.40 16.14 -5.15
N GLN A 40 -3.86 16.46 -6.37
CA GLN A 40 -3.15 17.37 -7.25
C GLN A 40 -2.97 18.76 -6.63
N GLN A 41 -4.05 19.35 -6.11
CA GLN A 41 -3.99 20.68 -5.49
C GLN A 41 -3.06 20.70 -4.27
N LYS A 42 -3.04 19.62 -3.49
CA LYS A 42 -2.09 19.45 -2.39
C LYS A 42 -0.64 19.45 -2.89
N LEU A 43 -0.32 18.60 -3.87
CA LEU A 43 1.03 18.52 -4.44
C LEU A 43 1.50 19.85 -5.03
N TYR A 44 0.59 20.63 -5.64
CA TYR A 44 0.88 22.00 -6.09
C TYR A 44 1.16 22.98 -4.95
N ARG A 45 0.36 22.96 -3.88
CA ARG A 45 0.60 23.80 -2.69
C ARG A 45 1.93 23.48 -2.01
N GLU A 46 2.32 22.21 -2.03
CA GLU A 46 3.61 21.72 -1.51
C GLU A 46 4.78 22.00 -2.46
N LYS A 47 4.51 22.64 -3.61
CA LYS A 47 5.50 22.94 -4.65
C LYS A 47 6.26 21.69 -5.10
N HIS A 48 5.54 20.56 -5.20
CA HIS A 48 6.13 19.31 -5.68
C HIS A 48 6.58 19.47 -7.12
N ILE A 49 7.88 19.32 -7.36
CA ILE A 49 8.51 19.40 -8.69
C ILE A 49 8.91 18.04 -9.25
N GLY A 50 8.80 16.98 -8.43
CA GLY A 50 9.09 15.61 -8.85
C GLY A 50 8.00 15.04 -9.77
N GLY A 51 8.35 13.96 -10.47
CA GLY A 51 7.35 13.13 -11.13
C GLY A 51 6.56 12.32 -10.11
N VAL A 52 5.28 12.08 -10.39
CA VAL A 52 4.38 11.31 -9.52
C VAL A 52 4.15 9.92 -10.10
N ASP A 53 4.59 8.89 -9.39
CA ASP A 53 4.21 7.52 -9.74
C ASP A 53 2.82 7.21 -9.15
N VAL A 54 1.92 6.68 -9.98
CA VAL A 54 0.56 6.25 -9.61
C VAL A 54 0.55 4.72 -9.57
N THR A 55 0.23 4.14 -8.42
CA THR A 55 0.23 2.69 -8.18
C THR A 55 -0.97 2.27 -7.32
N GLY A 56 -1.24 0.97 -7.24
CA GLY A 56 -2.35 0.41 -6.46
C GLY A 56 -2.84 -0.95 -6.97
N ASP A 57 -4.08 -1.28 -6.62
CA ASP A 57 -4.76 -2.52 -7.04
C ASP A 57 -4.97 -2.55 -8.57
N PRO A 58 -4.44 -3.55 -9.30
CA PRO A 58 -4.68 -3.70 -10.74
C PRO A 58 -6.16 -3.80 -11.13
N SER A 59 -7.06 -4.20 -10.20
CA SER A 59 -8.51 -4.25 -10.46
C SER A 59 -9.09 -2.88 -10.85
N GLY A 60 -8.44 -1.77 -10.46
CA GLY A 60 -8.84 -0.42 -10.86
C GLY A 60 -8.68 -0.12 -12.37
N LEU A 61 -8.05 -1.02 -13.14
CA LEU A 61 -8.03 -0.98 -14.61
C LEU A 61 -9.31 -1.53 -15.24
N GLN A 62 -10.12 -2.27 -14.48
CA GLN A 62 -11.41 -2.76 -14.96
C GLN A 62 -12.34 -1.56 -15.21
N ARG A 63 -13.21 -1.71 -16.22
CA ARG A 63 -14.15 -0.66 -16.61
C ARG A 63 -15.06 -0.33 -15.44
N SER A 64 -15.25 0.96 -15.17
CA SER A 64 -16.33 1.38 -14.29
C SER A 64 -17.63 1.40 -15.09
N SER A 65 -18.72 0.86 -14.55
CA SER A 65 -20.04 0.85 -15.20
C SER A 65 -20.65 2.26 -15.37
N ALA A 66 -19.97 3.30 -14.91
CA ALA A 66 -20.44 4.68 -14.85
C ALA A 66 -19.68 5.64 -15.79
N THR A 67 -18.75 5.15 -16.62
CA THR A 67 -17.91 5.99 -17.47
C THR A 67 -17.93 5.53 -18.93
N GLU A 68 -17.63 6.44 -19.86
CA GLU A 68 -17.48 6.15 -21.28
C GLU A 68 -16.53 4.97 -21.54
N ASP A 69 -16.72 4.29 -22.67
CA ASP A 69 -15.94 3.11 -23.04
C ASP A 69 -14.43 3.41 -23.01
N GLY A 70 -13.70 2.70 -22.14
CA GLY A 70 -12.24 2.82 -21.99
C GLY A 70 -11.76 3.69 -20.81
N VAL A 71 -12.67 4.37 -20.10
CA VAL A 71 -12.31 5.14 -18.90
C VAL A 71 -12.35 4.24 -17.65
N ASN A 72 -11.27 4.26 -16.87
CA ASN A 72 -11.17 3.61 -15.56
C ASN A 72 -10.56 4.55 -14.52
N ASN A 73 -10.44 4.08 -13.27
CA ASN A 73 -9.94 4.91 -12.17
C ASN A 73 -8.52 5.44 -12.43
N TYR A 74 -7.64 4.60 -13.00
CA TYR A 74 -6.28 5.04 -13.32
C TYR A 74 -6.26 6.05 -14.46
N THR A 75 -7.08 5.88 -15.50
CA THR A 75 -7.22 6.88 -16.57
C THR A 75 -7.59 8.25 -16.00
N VAL A 76 -8.59 8.31 -15.11
CA VAL A 76 -9.02 9.56 -14.45
C VAL A 76 -7.89 10.20 -13.64
N ILE A 77 -7.14 9.41 -12.87
CA ILE A 77 -6.00 9.92 -12.08
C ILE A 77 -4.91 10.47 -13.00
N MET A 78 -4.53 9.70 -14.02
CA MET A 78 -3.47 10.04 -14.97
C MET A 78 -3.80 11.31 -15.75
N GLU A 79 -5.05 11.44 -16.24
CA GLU A 79 -5.52 12.67 -16.90
C GLU A 79 -5.54 13.87 -15.94
N THR A 80 -6.00 13.67 -14.71
CA THR A 80 -6.04 14.74 -13.71
C THR A 80 -4.64 15.25 -13.43
N PHE A 81 -3.69 14.37 -13.12
CA PHE A 81 -2.31 14.73 -12.81
C PHE A 81 -1.52 15.21 -14.05
N GLY A 82 -1.88 14.72 -15.24
CA GLY A 82 -1.22 15.03 -16.51
C GLY A 82 -1.46 16.45 -17.02
N LYS A 83 -2.46 17.16 -16.49
CA LYS A 83 -2.77 18.56 -16.86
C LYS A 83 -1.73 19.59 -16.38
N GLY A 84 -0.68 19.18 -15.67
CA GLY A 84 0.35 20.11 -15.21
C GLY A 84 1.71 19.45 -14.91
N ILE A 85 2.42 19.98 -13.92
CA ILE A 85 3.85 19.67 -13.71
C ILE A 85 4.15 18.29 -13.12
N LEU A 86 3.12 17.55 -12.69
CA LEU A 86 3.28 16.30 -11.92
C LEU A 86 3.80 15.12 -12.74
N ARG A 87 3.80 15.20 -14.08
CA ARG A 87 4.37 14.18 -15.00
C ARG A 87 4.05 12.74 -14.56
N PRO A 88 2.76 12.39 -14.41
CA PRO A 88 2.38 11.14 -13.76
C PRO A 88 2.84 9.92 -14.55
N LYS A 89 3.20 8.84 -13.86
CA LYS A 89 3.54 7.54 -14.47
C LYS A 89 2.78 6.42 -13.80
N LEU A 90 2.12 5.58 -14.59
CA LEU A 90 1.42 4.42 -14.06
C LEU A 90 2.40 3.28 -13.76
N LYS A 91 2.30 2.74 -12.55
CA LYS A 91 3.22 1.75 -11.97
C LYS A 91 2.43 0.61 -11.32
N LEU A 92 1.90 -0.30 -12.14
CA LEU A 92 1.05 -1.41 -11.66
C LEU A 92 1.71 -2.77 -11.82
N LEU A 93 1.38 -3.68 -10.90
CA LEU A 93 1.69 -5.10 -11.04
C LEU A 93 0.89 -5.68 -12.20
N ARG A 94 1.51 -6.57 -12.98
CA ARG A 94 0.85 -7.24 -14.12
C ARG A 94 -0.30 -8.16 -13.69
N LYS A 95 -0.18 -8.77 -12.52
CA LYS A 95 -1.17 -9.66 -11.92
C LYS A 95 -1.37 -9.26 -10.47
N GLN A 96 -2.60 -9.35 -9.98
CA GLN A 96 -2.91 -9.11 -8.58
C GLN A 96 -2.15 -10.12 -7.70
N PRO A 97 -1.33 -9.66 -6.74
CA PRO A 97 -0.69 -10.55 -5.77
C PRO A 97 -1.75 -11.20 -4.86
N PRO A 98 -1.66 -12.51 -4.56
CA PRO A 98 -2.58 -13.18 -3.64
C PRO A 98 -2.63 -12.47 -2.28
N GLN A 99 -3.83 -12.26 -1.73
CA GLN A 99 -4.01 -11.45 -0.52
C GLN A 99 -3.29 -12.03 0.69
N VAL A 100 -3.39 -13.34 0.93
CA VAL A 100 -2.74 -13.97 2.08
C VAL A 100 -1.22 -13.77 2.01
N THR A 101 -0.61 -14.13 0.87
CA THR A 101 0.84 -14.04 0.68
C THR A 101 1.37 -12.60 0.74
N ARG A 102 0.63 -11.60 0.22
CA ARG A 102 1.10 -10.21 0.29
C ARG A 102 0.99 -9.62 1.70
N CYS A 103 -0.01 -10.03 2.49
CA CYS A 103 -0.10 -9.65 3.90
C CYS A 103 1.07 -10.24 4.70
N GLU A 104 1.38 -11.52 4.47
CA GLU A 104 2.53 -12.17 5.11
C GLU A 104 3.84 -11.49 4.72
N PHE A 105 4.02 -11.15 3.44
CA PHE A 105 5.17 -10.36 3.00
C PHE A 105 5.27 -8.99 3.68
N ALA A 106 4.14 -8.30 3.87
CA ALA A 106 4.14 -7.02 4.57
C ALA A 106 4.60 -7.18 6.03
N ASN A 107 4.07 -8.17 6.75
CA ASN A 107 4.48 -8.46 8.14
C ASN A 107 5.98 -8.75 8.23
N GLU A 108 6.50 -9.62 7.36
CA GLU A 108 7.93 -9.96 7.32
C GLU A 108 8.81 -8.74 7.05
N LEU A 109 8.36 -7.79 6.22
CA LEU A 109 9.07 -6.54 6.00
C LEU A 109 9.10 -5.63 7.24
N PHE A 110 8.05 -5.61 8.05
CA PHE A 110 8.07 -4.92 9.34
C PHE A 110 9.05 -5.57 10.32
N ASP A 111 9.20 -6.90 10.25
CA ASP A 111 10.19 -7.68 11.00
C ASP A 111 11.63 -7.59 10.43
N GLY A 112 11.83 -6.80 9.38
CA GLY A 112 13.16 -6.52 8.82
C GLY A 112 13.59 -7.41 7.65
N TYR A 113 12.65 -8.15 7.05
CA TYR A 113 12.93 -9.06 5.95
C TYR A 113 13.77 -8.42 4.83
N ASN A 114 14.78 -9.15 4.37
CA ASN A 114 15.71 -8.72 3.34
C ASN A 114 16.47 -7.40 3.64
N GLY A 115 16.57 -7.05 4.94
CA GLY A 115 17.24 -5.86 5.45
C GLY A 115 16.46 -4.56 5.22
N TRP A 116 15.13 -4.66 5.04
CA TRP A 116 14.26 -3.49 4.95
C TRP A 116 13.90 -2.95 6.34
N THR A 117 13.62 -1.67 6.41
CA THR A 117 12.98 -1.04 7.56
C THR A 117 11.86 -0.17 7.04
N ILE A 118 10.66 -0.35 7.58
CA ILE A 118 9.49 0.48 7.26
C ILE A 118 9.29 1.47 8.41
N GLU A 119 9.30 2.75 8.09
CA GLU A 119 9.07 3.83 9.05
C GLU A 119 7.82 4.61 8.62
N ILE A 120 6.79 4.65 9.46
CA ILE A 120 5.54 5.36 9.20
C ILE A 120 5.49 6.60 10.09
N ASP A 121 5.30 7.78 9.48
CA ASP A 121 5.16 9.04 10.21
C ASP A 121 3.96 8.98 11.17
N LEU A 122 4.13 9.48 12.40
CA LEU A 122 3.08 9.53 13.42
C LEU A 122 1.81 10.28 12.99
N LYS A 123 1.90 11.16 11.98
CA LYS A 123 0.74 11.84 11.41
C LYS A 123 -0.13 10.92 10.55
N CYS A 124 0.38 9.77 10.10
CA CYS A 124 -0.35 8.75 9.33
C CYS A 124 -1.31 7.92 10.20
N ARG A 125 -2.00 8.56 11.16
CA ARG A 125 -2.84 7.92 12.18
C ARG A 125 -3.84 6.93 11.59
N LYS A 126 -4.43 7.24 10.43
CA LYS A 126 -5.39 6.35 9.78
C LYS A 126 -4.77 5.10 9.20
N LEU A 127 -3.54 5.18 8.67
CA LEU A 127 -2.82 3.99 8.27
C LEU A 127 -2.43 3.17 9.50
N THR A 128 -1.94 3.80 10.56
CA THR A 128 -1.60 3.12 11.81
C THR A 128 -2.82 2.43 12.43
N GLU A 129 -3.98 3.10 12.48
CA GLU A 129 -5.25 2.50 12.92
C GLU A 129 -5.64 1.30 12.03
N ASP A 130 -5.51 1.42 10.70
CA ASP A 130 -5.82 0.33 9.77
C ASP A 130 -4.89 -0.87 9.98
N LEU A 131 -3.60 -0.65 10.20
CA LEU A 131 -2.64 -1.71 10.49
C LEU A 131 -2.96 -2.39 11.84
N ILE A 132 -3.15 -1.63 12.92
CA ILE A 132 -3.37 -2.21 14.26
C ILE A 132 -4.71 -2.95 14.36
N TYR A 133 -5.78 -2.40 13.78
CA TYR A 133 -7.13 -2.92 14.00
C TYR A 133 -7.64 -3.84 12.89
N GLN A 134 -6.91 -4.00 11.79
CA GLN A 134 -7.35 -4.92 10.76
C GLN A 134 -7.22 -6.37 11.25
N LEU A 135 -8.32 -7.12 11.17
CA LEU A 135 -8.39 -8.49 11.66
C LEU A 135 -8.13 -9.49 10.54
N ARG A 136 -7.61 -10.67 10.90
CA ARG A 136 -7.37 -11.79 9.99
C ARG A 136 -8.46 -12.83 10.14
N ASN A 137 -9.02 -13.30 9.03
CA ASN A 137 -9.97 -14.42 8.99
C ASN A 137 -9.22 -15.76 9.15
N GLU A 138 -9.95 -16.84 9.41
CA GLU A 138 -9.40 -18.20 9.52
C GLU A 138 -8.70 -18.68 8.24
N ASP A 139 -9.18 -18.25 7.06
CA ASP A 139 -8.56 -18.54 5.76
C ASP A 139 -7.32 -17.67 5.46
N GLY A 140 -6.93 -16.83 6.43
CA GLY A 140 -5.79 -15.94 6.38
C GLY A 140 -6.05 -14.63 5.63
N THR A 141 -7.23 -14.40 5.07
CA THR A 141 -7.58 -13.15 4.40
C THR A 141 -7.88 -12.03 5.39
N LYS A 142 -7.95 -10.79 4.90
CA LYS A 142 -8.36 -9.63 5.71
C LYS A 142 -9.86 -9.68 5.98
N ALA A 143 -10.26 -9.48 7.23
CA ALA A 143 -11.66 -9.40 7.63
C ALA A 143 -12.34 -8.17 7.01
N LYS A 144 -13.56 -8.37 6.51
CA LYS A 144 -14.36 -7.32 5.83
C LYS A 144 -15.50 -6.82 6.70
N HIS A 145 -15.19 -6.45 7.94
CA HIS A 145 -16.20 -5.94 8.86
C HIS A 145 -16.78 -4.62 8.37
N LYS A 146 -18.10 -4.61 8.15
CA LYS A 146 -18.82 -3.42 7.74
C LYS A 146 -19.39 -2.69 8.94
N THR A 147 -19.26 -1.37 8.92
CA THR A 147 -19.93 -0.46 9.87
C THR A 147 -20.82 0.50 9.09
N THR A 148 -21.80 1.10 9.77
CA THR A 148 -22.72 2.07 9.17
C THR A 148 -22.27 3.47 9.57
N ASP A 149 -22.07 4.34 8.58
CA ASP A 149 -21.81 5.75 8.85
C ASP A 149 -23.08 6.38 9.47
N PRO A 150 -23.02 6.94 10.69
CA PRO A 150 -24.20 7.44 11.38
C PRO A 150 -24.78 8.71 10.73
N LYS A 151 -24.02 9.42 9.90
CA LYS A 151 -24.45 10.66 9.25
C LYS A 151 -25.05 10.39 7.87
N THR A 152 -24.45 9.49 7.09
CA THR A 152 -24.86 9.21 5.71
C THR A 152 -25.71 7.95 5.59
N GLY A 153 -25.74 7.10 6.61
CA GLY A 153 -26.42 5.80 6.59
C GLY A 153 -25.74 4.74 5.72
N VAL A 154 -24.60 5.06 5.09
CA VAL A 154 -23.89 4.17 4.18
C VAL A 154 -23.11 3.12 4.96
N LYS A 155 -23.26 1.85 4.58
CA LYS A 155 -22.40 0.76 5.10
C LYS A 155 -21.07 0.73 4.36
N TYR A 156 -19.97 0.67 5.10
CA TYR A 156 -18.61 0.62 4.54
C TYR A 156 -17.70 -0.30 5.37
N GLU A 157 -16.65 -0.82 4.74
CA GLU A 157 -15.60 -1.57 5.43
C GLU A 157 -14.71 -0.57 6.19
N LYS A 158 -14.61 -0.72 7.51
CA LYS A 158 -13.94 0.30 8.34
C LYS A 158 -12.42 0.29 8.17
N TYR A 159 -11.84 -0.90 8.01
CA TYR A 159 -10.41 -1.14 7.93
C TYR A 159 -10.08 -2.04 6.73
N GLY A 160 -8.82 -2.06 6.34
CA GLY A 160 -8.26 -2.88 5.26
C GLY A 160 -7.88 -2.11 4.01
N HIS A 161 -8.36 -0.87 3.86
CA HIS A 161 -8.15 -0.09 2.65
C HIS A 161 -6.74 0.48 2.58
N LEU A 162 -6.26 1.07 3.69
CA LEU A 162 -4.93 1.69 3.71
C LEU A 162 -3.82 0.65 3.79
N SER A 163 -4.02 -0.43 4.55
CA SER A 163 -3.10 -1.58 4.53
C SER A 163 -3.08 -2.25 3.15
N ASP A 164 -4.22 -2.42 2.46
CA ASP A 164 -4.20 -2.93 1.07
C ASP A 164 -3.43 -2.00 0.13
N CYS A 165 -3.60 -0.68 0.24
CA CYS A 165 -2.78 0.27 -0.50
C CYS A 165 -1.28 0.11 -0.23
N LEU A 166 -0.90 -0.09 1.04
CA LEU A 166 0.49 -0.35 1.42
C LEU A 166 0.99 -1.67 0.83
N ASP A 167 0.23 -2.77 0.91
CA ASP A 167 0.62 -4.08 0.38
C ASP A 167 0.98 -3.98 -1.11
N TYR A 168 0.14 -3.31 -1.91
CA TYR A 168 0.41 -3.15 -3.34
C TYR A 168 1.67 -2.32 -3.61
N LEU A 169 1.88 -1.25 -2.82
CA LEU A 169 3.08 -0.43 -2.89
C LEU A 169 4.33 -1.27 -2.59
N LEU A 170 4.30 -2.06 -1.51
CA LEU A 170 5.40 -2.94 -1.09
C LEU A 170 5.69 -3.99 -2.17
N CYS A 171 4.68 -4.70 -2.66
CA CYS A 171 4.86 -5.71 -3.71
C CYS A 171 5.44 -5.11 -5.01
N TYR A 172 5.07 -3.88 -5.38
CA TYR A 172 5.53 -3.25 -6.63
C TYR A 172 6.95 -2.70 -6.54
N TYR A 173 7.25 -1.92 -5.49
CA TYR A 173 8.55 -1.26 -5.35
C TYR A 173 9.61 -2.19 -4.77
N LEU A 174 9.22 -3.12 -3.90
CA LEU A 174 10.13 -4.12 -3.33
C LEU A 174 10.03 -5.44 -4.10
N ARG A 175 9.83 -5.37 -5.42
CA ARG A 175 9.54 -6.54 -6.26
C ARG A 175 10.59 -7.64 -6.14
N ASP A 176 11.87 -7.29 -6.04
CA ASP A 176 12.94 -8.28 -5.92
C ASP A 176 12.81 -9.07 -4.61
N SER A 177 12.50 -8.40 -3.51
CA SER A 177 12.20 -9.02 -2.21
C SER A 177 10.90 -9.82 -2.28
N TRP A 178 9.84 -9.27 -2.89
CA TRP A 178 8.56 -9.95 -3.09
C TRP A 178 8.69 -11.25 -3.91
N TYR A 179 9.44 -11.22 -5.02
CA TYR A 179 9.65 -12.38 -5.89
C TYR A 179 10.44 -13.47 -5.18
N LYS A 180 11.44 -13.11 -4.35
CA LYS A 180 12.17 -14.05 -3.49
C LYS A 180 11.25 -14.68 -2.46
N PHE A 181 10.58 -13.85 -1.67
CA PHE A 181 9.62 -14.28 -0.64
C PHE A 181 8.59 -15.28 -1.19
N LYS A 182 7.87 -14.91 -2.25
CA LYS A 182 6.79 -15.76 -2.79
C LYS A 182 7.28 -17.05 -3.46
N SER A 183 8.57 -17.13 -3.81
CA SER A 183 9.14 -18.32 -4.46
C SER A 183 9.77 -19.30 -3.46
N GLY A 184 9.86 -18.93 -2.19
CA GLY A 184 10.46 -19.75 -1.14
C GLY A 184 11.97 -19.97 -1.32
N THR A 185 12.66 -19.10 -2.09
CA THR A 185 14.11 -19.27 -2.37
C THR A 185 15.03 -18.76 -1.26
N ASP A 186 14.50 -18.40 -0.09
CA ASP A 186 15.30 -18.01 1.07
C ASP A 186 15.81 -19.26 1.83
N ASN A 187 16.86 -19.89 1.29
CA ASN A 187 17.67 -20.89 1.99
C ASN A 187 18.62 -20.27 3.04
N GLY A 188 18.21 -19.18 3.69
CA GLY A 188 19.06 -18.41 4.58
C GLY A 188 18.25 -17.72 5.67
N ASP A 189 18.23 -18.35 6.84
CA ASP A 189 17.89 -17.76 8.13
C ASP A 189 16.41 -17.37 8.38
N SER A 190 15.47 -18.03 7.69
CA SER A 190 14.08 -18.08 8.14
C SER A 190 13.92 -19.21 9.14
N GLY A 191 14.16 -18.92 10.42
CA GLY A 191 13.70 -19.80 11.48
C GLY A 191 12.22 -20.12 11.24
N ILE A 192 11.89 -21.39 11.04
CA ILE A 192 10.51 -21.86 11.06
C ILE A 192 10.02 -21.61 12.49
N VAL A 193 9.42 -20.45 12.73
CA VAL A 193 8.67 -20.19 13.97
C VAL A 193 7.25 -20.68 13.71
N THR A 194 7.06 -22.00 13.72
CA THR A 194 5.77 -22.57 14.08
C THR A 194 5.55 -22.33 15.56
N ALA A 195 5.00 -21.16 15.89
CA ALA A 195 4.29 -20.94 17.15
C ALA A 195 2.84 -20.60 16.78
N PRO A 196 1.84 -21.38 17.21
CA PRO A 196 0.45 -20.98 17.10
C PRO A 196 0.21 -19.90 18.16
N ALA A 197 0.68 -18.69 17.89
CA ALA A 197 0.25 -17.56 18.65
C ALA A 197 -1.12 -17.18 18.11
N VAL A 198 -2.17 -17.52 18.86
CA VAL A 198 -3.53 -17.07 18.59
C VAL A 198 -3.55 -15.56 18.82
N TYR A 199 -3.19 -14.82 17.78
CA TYR A 199 -3.42 -13.39 17.68
C TYR A 199 -4.62 -13.20 16.75
N ASN A 200 -5.67 -12.55 17.25
CA ASN A 200 -6.87 -12.25 16.47
C ASN A 200 -6.64 -11.19 15.36
N GLY A 201 -5.39 -10.86 15.00
CA GLY A 201 -5.02 -9.77 14.08
C GLY A 201 -3.73 -10.02 13.29
N PHE A 202 -3.33 -9.05 12.46
CA PHE A 202 -2.03 -9.06 11.77
C PHE A 202 -0.92 -8.53 12.68
N ASN A 203 0.22 -9.21 12.70
CA ASN A 203 1.42 -8.74 13.40
C ASN A 203 2.18 -7.80 12.44
N TYR A 204 1.92 -6.50 12.57
CA TYR A 204 2.74 -5.45 11.96
C TYR A 204 3.79 -4.94 12.96
#